data_AF-A0A941RXB6-F1
#
_entry.id   AF-A0A941RXB6-F1
#
_cell.length_a   1.000
_cell.length_b   1.000
_cell.length_c   1.000
_cell.angle_alpha   90.00
_cell.angle_beta   90.00
_cell.angle_gamma   90.00
#
_symmetry.space_group_name_H-M   'P 1'
#
loop_
_entity.id
_entity.type
_entity.pdbx_description
1 polymer ?
#
loop_
_entity_poly.entity_id
_entity_poly.type
_entity_poly.pdbx_seq_one_letter_code
_entity_poly.pdbx_strand_id
1 'polypeptide(L)'
;MSNSNRESANPSDGGIDKPKAGREAEIERGDARVAALSQRIIDGDKSALAELFSIYRPRLWRMVNFRLHPRLQGRVDPDDVLQDAWIMAVNRISYFLRDATHSSFIWFRMIVNQTLIDLHRHHLGAEKRNAARDVSVNSAWASDSTSSSMAFHLSGNLTSPSSAVNRAELAQQLDTILQGMNEIDREVLALRHFEELSNSETARVLNMSEQAASGRYIRALGRLKQILEIVPGFLDDKQAAAARLRRGAEGSDVMRPGR
;
A
#
# COMPACT_ATOMS: atom_id res chain seq x y z
N MET A 1 -24.70 -45.09 -36.90
CA MET A 1 -23.84 -43.97 -37.34
C MET A 1 -24.61 -42.68 -37.08
N SER A 2 -23.92 -41.69 -36.48
CA SER A 2 -24.38 -40.32 -36.21
C SER A 2 -25.36 -40.15 -35.03
N ASN A 3 -25.20 -39.19 -34.12
CA ASN A 3 -24.03 -38.41 -33.71
C ASN A 3 -24.31 -37.93 -32.28
N SER A 4 -23.30 -38.01 -31.40
CA SER A 4 -23.40 -37.64 -29.99
C SER A 4 -23.20 -36.13 -29.85
N ASN A 5 -24.23 -35.39 -29.44
CA ASN A 5 -24.10 -33.97 -29.09
C ASN A 5 -24.19 -33.85 -27.57
N ARG A 6 -23.03 -33.91 -26.90
CA ARG A 6 -22.86 -33.56 -25.49
C ARG A 6 -22.70 -32.05 -25.40
N GLU A 7 -23.72 -31.41 -24.88
CA GLU A 7 -23.72 -30.00 -24.50
C GLU A 7 -22.82 -29.83 -23.25
N SER A 8 -21.65 -29.26 -23.46
CA SER A 8 -20.67 -28.98 -22.41
C SER A 8 -21.10 -27.76 -21.61
N ALA A 9 -21.62 -27.98 -20.41
CA ALA A 9 -21.76 -26.95 -19.39
C ALA A 9 -20.37 -26.43 -18.99
N ASN A 10 -20.15 -25.13 -19.20
CA ASN A 10 -18.94 -24.39 -18.84
C ASN A 10 -19.02 -23.96 -17.36
N PRO A 11 -18.12 -24.39 -16.45
CA PRO A 11 -18.05 -23.89 -15.10
C PRO A 11 -16.93 -22.84 -15.02
N SER A 12 -17.24 -21.60 -15.37
CA SER A 12 -16.38 -20.43 -15.08
C SER A 12 -17.15 -19.42 -14.24
N ASP A 13 -17.60 -19.86 -13.07
CA ASP A 13 -18.01 -18.95 -11.99
C ASP A 13 -16.86 -18.84 -10.99
N GLY A 14 -15.88 -18.01 -11.35
CA GLY A 14 -14.85 -17.55 -10.43
C GLY A 14 -15.50 -16.60 -9.45
N GLY A 15 -15.99 -17.16 -8.33
CA GLY A 15 -16.65 -16.44 -7.26
C GLY A 15 -15.89 -15.19 -6.85
N ILE A 16 -16.37 -14.04 -7.33
CA ILE A 16 -16.13 -12.75 -6.74
C ILE A 16 -16.79 -12.85 -5.37
N ASP A 17 -15.97 -12.97 -4.32
CA ASP A 17 -16.37 -13.00 -2.93
C ASP A 17 -17.31 -11.81 -2.65
N LYS A 18 -18.62 -12.06 -2.73
CA LYS A 18 -19.64 -11.05 -2.42
C LYS A 18 -19.54 -10.79 -0.91
N PRO A 19 -19.30 -9.55 -0.48
CA PRO A 19 -19.19 -9.25 0.93
C PRO A 19 -20.48 -9.67 1.66
N LYS A 20 -20.34 -10.33 2.83
CA LYS A 20 -21.46 -10.69 3.71
C LYS A 20 -22.31 -9.43 3.98
N ALA A 21 -23.64 -9.50 3.89
CA ALA A 21 -24.60 -8.38 3.95
C ALA A 21 -24.36 -7.35 5.08
N GLY A 22 -23.74 -7.74 6.20
CA GLY A 22 -23.34 -6.81 7.28
C GLY A 22 -22.19 -5.85 6.90
N ARG A 23 -21.24 -6.29 6.06
CA ARG A 23 -20.10 -5.50 5.57
C ARG A 23 -20.53 -4.52 4.47
N GLU A 24 -21.51 -4.89 3.65
CA GLU A 24 -22.11 -4.00 2.65
C GLU A 24 -22.81 -2.82 3.31
N ALA A 25 -23.64 -3.07 4.32
CA ALA A 25 -24.32 -2.01 5.08
C ALA A 25 -23.34 -1.11 5.86
N GLU A 26 -22.18 -1.62 6.28
CA GLU A 26 -21.14 -0.82 6.95
C GLU A 26 -20.35 0.06 5.98
N ILE A 27 -20.03 -0.46 4.79
CA ILE A 27 -19.42 0.31 3.70
C ILE A 27 -20.38 1.41 3.21
N GLU A 28 -21.65 1.08 2.99
CA GLU A 28 -22.67 2.03 2.53
C GLU A 28 -22.91 3.16 3.56
N ARG A 29 -22.93 2.85 4.86
CA ARG A 29 -22.98 3.87 5.93
C ARG A 29 -21.73 4.74 5.97
N GLY A 30 -20.56 4.14 5.72
CA GLY A 30 -19.28 4.85 5.63
C GLY A 30 -19.27 5.84 4.46
N ASP A 31 -19.73 5.41 3.30
CA ASP A 31 -19.82 6.22 2.07
C ASP A 31 -20.81 7.37 2.23
N ALA A 32 -21.98 7.12 2.84
CA ALA A 32 -22.96 8.16 3.14
C ALA A 32 -22.40 9.22 4.11
N ARG A 33 -21.67 8.81 5.15
CA ARG A 33 -21.02 9.73 6.10
C ARG A 33 -19.97 10.60 5.41
N VAL A 34 -19.13 9.99 4.56
CA VAL A 34 -18.11 10.69 3.78
C VAL A 34 -18.75 11.72 2.84
N ALA A 35 -19.84 11.37 2.17
CA ALA A 35 -20.57 12.27 1.29
C ALA A 35 -21.14 13.47 2.06
N ALA A 36 -21.75 13.24 3.22
CA ALA A 36 -22.29 14.31 4.07
C ALA A 36 -21.19 15.28 4.57
N LEU A 37 -20.04 14.74 4.99
CA LEU A 37 -18.90 15.57 5.39
C LEU A 37 -18.35 16.39 4.22
N SER A 38 -18.27 15.78 3.02
CA SER A 38 -17.82 16.49 1.82
C SER A 38 -18.75 17.66 1.48
N GLN A 39 -20.07 17.48 1.62
CA GLN A 39 -21.03 18.55 1.42
C GLN A 39 -20.87 19.68 2.45
N ARG A 40 -20.73 19.35 3.75
CA ARG A 40 -20.47 20.36 4.79
C ARG A 40 -19.21 21.19 4.52
N ILE A 41 -18.16 20.55 4.01
CA ILE A 41 -16.92 21.24 3.61
C ILE A 41 -17.20 22.23 2.47
N ILE A 42 -18.00 21.84 1.47
CA ILE A 42 -18.45 22.71 0.37
C ILE A 42 -19.24 23.90 0.89
N ASP A 43 -20.08 23.68 1.90
CA ASP A 43 -20.88 24.72 2.55
C ASP A 43 -20.05 25.63 3.49
N GLY A 44 -18.73 25.40 3.60
CA GLY A 44 -17.79 26.24 4.33
C GLY A 44 -17.49 25.80 5.77
N ASP A 45 -18.01 24.64 6.20
CA ASP A 45 -17.73 24.08 7.52
C ASP A 45 -16.33 23.44 7.56
N LYS A 46 -15.36 24.21 8.05
CA LYS A 46 -13.97 23.75 8.20
C LYS A 46 -13.82 22.62 9.21
N SER A 47 -14.75 22.44 10.16
CA SER A 47 -14.68 21.35 11.14
C SER A 47 -14.91 19.99 10.48
N ALA A 48 -15.75 19.95 9.44
CA ALA A 48 -16.01 18.74 8.65
C ALA A 48 -14.75 18.22 7.93
N LEU A 49 -13.80 19.10 7.60
CA LEU A 49 -12.51 18.69 7.04
C LEU A 49 -11.69 17.88 8.05
N ALA A 50 -11.67 18.30 9.32
CA ALA A 50 -10.95 17.60 10.38
C ALA A 50 -11.58 16.24 10.67
N GLU A 51 -12.91 16.17 10.68
CA GLU A 51 -13.65 14.90 10.80
C GLU A 51 -13.31 13.95 9.64
N LEU A 52 -13.33 14.46 8.41
CA LEU A 52 -13.04 13.67 7.21
C LEU A 52 -11.59 13.18 7.19
N PHE A 53 -10.64 14.04 7.54
CA PHE A 53 -9.24 13.65 7.68
C PHE A 53 -9.06 12.58 8.75
N SER A 54 -9.76 12.69 9.88
CA SER A 54 -9.71 11.70 10.97
C SER A 54 -10.21 10.33 10.53
N ILE A 55 -11.26 10.28 9.69
CA ILE A 55 -11.76 9.03 9.09
C ILE A 55 -10.69 8.37 8.21
N TYR A 56 -9.95 9.16 7.44
CA TYR A 56 -8.92 8.65 6.54
C TYR A 56 -7.55 8.44 7.19
N ARG A 57 -7.30 9.04 8.37
CA ARG A 57 -6.02 9.01 9.06
C ARG A 57 -5.41 7.61 9.17
N PRO A 58 -6.14 6.54 9.55
CA PRO A 58 -5.54 5.20 9.59
C PRO A 58 -5.04 4.70 8.22
N ARG A 59 -5.78 4.99 7.14
CA ARG A 59 -5.38 4.61 5.77
C ARG A 59 -4.17 5.42 5.30
N LEU A 60 -4.19 6.73 5.55
CA LEU A 60 -3.07 7.62 5.22
C LEU A 60 -1.82 7.30 6.03
N TRP A 61 -1.96 6.92 7.30
CA TRP A 61 -0.86 6.47 8.14
C TRP A 61 -0.18 5.23 7.56
N ARG A 62 -0.96 4.24 7.12
CA ARG A 62 -0.40 3.04 6.44
C ARG A 62 0.35 3.41 5.17
N MET A 63 -0.19 4.33 4.38
CA MET A 63 0.50 4.86 3.21
C MET A 63 1.83 5.51 3.61
N VAL A 64 1.86 6.39 4.61
CA VAL A 64 3.09 7.03 5.08
C VAL A 64 4.10 6.00 5.57
N ASN A 65 3.68 5.10 6.45
CA ASN A 65 4.54 4.04 7.00
C ASN A 65 5.11 3.13 5.88
N PHE A 66 4.32 2.86 4.84
CA PHE A 66 4.79 2.12 3.68
C PHE A 66 5.78 2.92 2.84
N ARG A 67 5.42 4.16 2.45
CA ARG A 67 6.17 4.99 1.50
C ARG A 67 7.38 5.69 2.12
N LEU A 68 7.50 5.75 3.44
CA LEU A 68 8.64 6.37 4.10
C LEU A 68 9.90 5.55 3.82
N HIS A 69 10.86 6.19 3.15
CA HIS A 69 12.10 5.56 2.72
C HIS A 69 12.81 4.87 3.90
N PRO A 70 13.39 3.65 3.73
CA PRO A 70 13.97 2.87 4.81
C PRO A 70 15.02 3.60 5.67
N ARG A 71 15.79 4.53 5.08
CA ARG A 71 16.77 5.36 5.81
C ARG A 71 16.16 6.38 6.79
N LEU A 72 14.88 6.71 6.61
CA LEU A 72 14.14 7.65 7.46
C LEU A 72 13.26 6.91 8.47
N GLN A 73 13.04 5.61 8.29
CA GLN A 73 12.37 4.76 9.26
C GLN A 73 13.11 4.81 10.60
N GLY A 74 12.39 5.12 11.67
CA GLY A 74 12.93 5.31 13.02
C GLY A 74 13.52 6.70 13.31
N ARG A 75 13.60 7.60 12.33
CA ARG A 75 13.99 9.01 12.52
C ARG A 75 12.83 9.98 12.33
N VAL A 76 11.85 9.60 11.52
CA VAL A 76 10.64 10.37 11.23
C VAL A 76 9.44 9.54 11.66
N ASP A 77 8.55 10.14 12.45
CA ASP A 77 7.28 9.52 12.81
C ASP A 77 6.27 9.73 11.67
N PRO A 78 5.54 8.68 11.22
CA PRO A 78 4.44 8.86 10.27
C PRO A 78 3.39 9.90 10.70
N ASP A 79 3.17 10.09 12.00
CA ASP A 79 2.24 11.08 12.52
C ASP A 79 2.71 12.53 12.26
N ASP A 80 4.02 12.79 12.28
CA ASP A 80 4.58 14.11 11.93
C ASP A 80 4.31 14.43 10.45
N VAL A 81 4.47 13.44 9.57
CA VAL A 81 4.17 13.59 8.13
C VAL A 81 2.68 13.86 7.91
N LEU A 82 1.81 13.19 8.66
CA LEU A 82 0.37 13.45 8.58
C LEU A 82 -0.01 14.83 9.13
N GLN A 83 0.71 15.33 10.12
CA GLN A 83 0.52 16.68 10.64
C GLN A 83 0.89 17.74 9.59
N ASP A 84 2.03 17.59 8.91
CA ASP A 84 2.43 18.46 7.81
C ASP A 84 1.42 18.40 6.65
N ALA A 85 0.98 17.20 6.28
CA ALA A 85 -0.03 17.00 5.24
C ALA A 85 -1.38 17.64 5.62
N TRP A 86 -1.75 17.61 6.91
CA TRP A 86 -2.94 18.31 7.40
C TRP A 86 -2.84 19.83 7.20
N ILE A 87 -1.70 20.43 7.55
CA ILE A 87 -1.46 21.87 7.35
C ILE A 87 -1.57 22.21 5.86
N MET A 88 -0.98 21.40 4.98
CA MET A 88 -1.10 21.56 3.53
C MET A 88 -2.54 21.45 3.04
N ALA A 89 -3.32 20.50 3.58
CA ALA A 89 -4.72 20.30 3.21
C ALA A 89 -5.58 21.50 3.60
N VAL A 90 -5.42 22.03 4.82
CA VAL A 90 -6.14 23.24 5.27
C VAL A 90 -5.83 24.43 4.37
N ASN A 91 -4.56 24.62 3.98
CA ASN A 91 -4.16 25.71 3.11
C ASN A 91 -4.66 25.55 1.66
N ARG A 92 -4.92 24.32 1.21
CA ARG A 92 -5.32 24.00 -0.17
C ARG A 92 -6.78 23.62 -0.33
N ILE A 93 -7.57 23.71 0.74
CA ILE A 93 -8.97 23.27 0.72
C ILE A 93 -9.80 23.98 -0.35
N SER A 94 -9.50 25.25 -0.64
CA SER A 94 -10.16 26.03 -1.69
C SER A 94 -9.98 25.45 -3.09
N TYR A 95 -8.90 24.71 -3.37
CA TYR A 95 -8.72 24.00 -4.64
C TYR A 95 -9.60 22.77 -4.73
N PHE A 96 -9.69 21.99 -3.64
CA PHE A 96 -10.61 20.85 -3.56
C PHE A 96 -12.06 21.28 -3.77
N LEU A 97 -12.46 22.41 -3.19
CA LEU A 97 -13.80 22.96 -3.36
C LEU A 97 -14.12 23.38 -4.80
N ARG A 98 -13.12 23.75 -5.59
CA ARG A 98 -13.29 24.11 -7.01
C ARG A 98 -13.38 22.90 -7.92
N ASP A 99 -12.84 21.77 -7.50
CA ASP A 99 -12.78 20.52 -8.26
C ASP A 99 -13.29 19.34 -7.43
N ALA A 100 -14.55 19.45 -7.01
CA ALA A 100 -15.25 18.46 -6.19
C ALA A 100 -15.58 17.15 -6.97
N THR A 101 -15.09 17.00 -8.20
CA THR A 101 -15.27 15.77 -8.99
C THR A 101 -14.36 14.63 -8.49
N HIS A 102 -13.33 14.97 -7.73
CA HIS A 102 -12.36 14.02 -7.21
C HIS A 102 -12.78 13.46 -5.85
N SER A 103 -12.53 12.17 -5.67
CA SER A 103 -12.68 11.51 -4.36
C SER A 103 -11.83 12.24 -3.31
N SER A 104 -12.46 12.65 -2.21
CA SER A 104 -11.80 13.35 -1.09
C SER A 104 -10.63 12.55 -0.51
N PHE A 105 -10.74 11.22 -0.46
CA PHE A 105 -9.63 10.34 -0.09
C PHE A 105 -8.44 10.46 -1.06
N ILE A 106 -8.69 10.43 -2.37
CA ILE A 106 -7.64 10.57 -3.39
C ILE A 106 -6.95 11.93 -3.29
N TRP A 107 -7.71 12.99 -3.00
CA TRP A 107 -7.15 14.32 -2.78
C TRP A 107 -6.23 14.38 -1.55
N PHE A 108 -6.66 13.85 -0.40
CA PHE A 108 -5.78 13.76 0.78
C PHE A 108 -4.56 12.89 0.52
N ARG A 109 -4.73 11.76 -0.16
CA ARG A 109 -3.63 10.87 -0.56
C ARG A 109 -2.60 11.61 -1.41
N MET A 110 -3.06 12.42 -2.37
CA MET A 110 -2.19 13.26 -3.19
C MET A 110 -1.37 14.24 -2.34
N ILE A 111 -2.00 14.91 -1.36
CA ILE A 111 -1.30 15.84 -0.46
C ILE A 111 -0.26 15.10 0.39
N VAL A 112 -0.61 13.95 0.97
CA VAL A 112 0.32 13.12 1.75
C VAL A 112 1.49 12.66 0.87
N ASN A 113 1.23 12.25 -0.38
CA ASN A 113 2.28 11.88 -1.31
C ASN A 113 3.24 13.03 -1.61
N GLN A 114 2.72 14.25 -1.80
CA GLN A 114 3.54 15.44 -2.00
C GLN A 114 4.38 15.77 -0.77
N THR A 115 3.79 15.65 0.42
CA THR A 115 4.48 15.83 1.71
C THR A 115 5.65 14.85 1.85
N LEU A 116 5.44 13.58 1.50
CA LEU A 116 6.49 12.56 1.48
C LEU A 116 7.59 12.89 0.47
N ILE A 117 7.25 13.29 -0.75
CA ILE A 117 8.23 13.68 -1.77
C ILE A 117 9.09 14.85 -1.28
N ASP A 118 8.47 15.85 -0.67
CA ASP A 118 9.18 17.02 -0.14
C ASP A 118 10.08 16.66 1.05
N LEU A 119 9.58 15.85 1.99
CA LEU A 119 10.35 15.28 3.10
C LEU A 119 11.59 14.52 2.59
N HIS A 120 11.37 13.62 1.63
CA HIS A 120 12.45 12.82 1.06
C HIS A 120 13.46 13.67 0.31
N ARG A 121 13.01 14.68 -0.45
CA ARG A 121 13.89 15.64 -1.12
C ARG A 121 14.72 16.41 -0.11
N HIS A 122 14.13 16.83 1.00
CA HIS A 122 14.82 17.55 2.05
C HIS A 122 15.91 16.70 2.72
N HIS A 123 15.58 15.47 3.14
CA HIS A 123 16.51 14.63 3.89
C HIS A 123 17.49 13.83 3.03
N LEU A 124 17.08 13.38 1.84
CA LEU A 124 17.88 12.50 0.98
C LEU A 124 18.43 13.23 -0.27
N GLY A 125 17.74 14.27 -0.73
CA GLY A 125 18.19 15.09 -1.86
C GLY A 125 19.39 15.98 -1.51
N ALA A 126 19.57 16.37 -0.24
CA ALA A 126 20.78 17.05 0.21
C ALA A 126 22.04 16.15 0.10
N GLU A 127 21.90 14.85 0.35
CA GLU A 127 23.00 13.88 0.20
C GLU A 127 23.26 13.50 -1.27
N LYS A 128 22.22 13.38 -2.10
CA LYS A 128 22.35 13.05 -3.53
C LYS A 128 22.91 14.19 -4.40
N ARG A 129 22.75 15.46 -4.01
CA ARG A 129 23.36 16.62 -4.71
C ARG A 129 24.90 16.60 -4.72
N ASN A 130 25.53 15.82 -3.85
CA ASN A 130 26.98 15.58 -3.91
C ASN A 130 27.40 14.53 -4.95
N ALA A 131 26.46 13.76 -5.55
CA ALA A 131 26.81 12.56 -6.31
C ALA A 131 26.30 12.47 -7.77
N ALA A 132 25.23 13.15 -8.21
CA ALA A 132 24.83 13.08 -9.62
C ALA A 132 23.92 14.22 -10.10
N ARG A 133 24.13 14.60 -11.38
CA ARG A 133 23.43 15.63 -12.18
C ARG A 133 21.96 15.32 -12.47
N ASP A 134 21.22 16.39 -12.75
CA ASP A 134 19.79 16.49 -13.05
C ASP A 134 19.26 15.45 -14.06
N VAL A 135 18.35 14.59 -13.58
CA VAL A 135 17.31 13.93 -14.38
C VAL A 135 16.01 14.09 -13.59
N SER A 136 14.92 14.43 -14.28
CA SER A 136 13.53 14.56 -13.77
C SER A 136 13.27 13.81 -12.45
N VAL A 137 13.49 14.52 -11.34
CA VAL A 137 13.59 13.94 -9.99
C VAL A 137 12.24 13.41 -9.48
N ASN A 138 11.12 13.72 -10.12
CA ASN A 138 9.81 13.32 -9.59
C ASN A 138 9.34 11.93 -10.06
N SER A 139 9.56 11.54 -11.32
CA SER A 139 9.06 10.24 -11.83
C SER A 139 10.01 9.09 -11.50
N ALA A 140 11.32 9.27 -11.70
CA ALA A 140 12.31 8.24 -11.38
C ALA A 140 12.34 7.93 -9.86
N TRP A 141 12.17 8.97 -9.04
CA TRP A 141 12.23 8.83 -7.59
C TRP A 141 10.98 8.16 -7.02
N ALA A 142 9.81 8.38 -7.61
CA ALA A 142 8.58 7.65 -7.25
C ALA A 142 8.73 6.14 -7.51
N SER A 143 9.28 5.78 -8.67
CA SER A 143 9.52 4.40 -9.10
C SER A 143 10.52 3.64 -8.22
N ASP A 144 11.68 4.26 -7.96
CA ASP A 144 12.74 3.72 -7.09
C ASP A 144 12.28 3.64 -5.63
N SER A 145 11.56 4.67 -5.15
CA SER A 145 11.04 4.67 -3.79
C SER A 145 10.03 3.54 -3.56
N THR A 146 9.20 3.20 -4.57
CA THR A 146 8.24 2.10 -4.45
C THR A 146 8.92 0.74 -4.31
N SER A 147 9.94 0.44 -5.14
CA SER A 147 10.65 -0.84 -5.04
C SER A 147 11.39 -0.98 -3.71
N SER A 148 12.08 0.06 -3.26
CA SER A 148 12.82 0.04 -1.99
C SER A 148 11.87 -0.11 -0.79
N SER A 149 10.69 0.55 -0.83
CA SER A 149 9.65 0.40 0.19
C SER A 149 9.11 -1.03 0.25
N MET A 150 8.74 -1.60 -0.91
CA MET A 150 8.29 -2.99 -1.01
C MET A 150 9.34 -3.95 -0.47
N ALA A 151 10.60 -3.81 -0.87
CA ALA A 151 11.69 -4.67 -0.44
C ALA A 151 11.94 -4.62 1.08
N PHE A 152 11.86 -3.42 1.68
CA PHE A 152 12.01 -3.24 3.12
C PHE A 152 10.89 -3.89 3.93
N HIS A 153 9.64 -3.77 3.47
CA HIS A 153 8.48 -4.37 4.13
C HIS A 153 8.43 -5.89 3.93
N LEU A 154 8.74 -6.39 2.73
CA LEU A 154 8.80 -7.82 2.44
C LEU A 154 9.91 -8.52 3.24
N SER A 155 11.10 -7.94 3.34
CA SER A 155 12.22 -8.50 4.14
C SER A 155 11.94 -8.48 5.66
N GLY A 156 11.19 -7.49 6.14
CA GLY A 156 10.80 -7.36 7.54
C GLY A 156 9.82 -8.43 8.03
N ASN A 157 8.93 -8.88 7.15
CA ASN A 157 7.97 -9.93 7.47
C ASN A 157 8.57 -11.35 7.56
N LEU A 158 9.86 -11.51 7.23
CA LEU A 158 10.52 -12.81 7.11
C LEU A 158 11.62 -13.03 8.13
N THR A 159 12.24 -11.96 8.63
CA THR A 159 13.39 -12.05 9.52
C THR A 159 12.96 -11.83 10.98
N SER A 160 13.40 -12.72 11.87
CA SER A 160 13.36 -12.47 13.31
C SER A 160 14.16 -11.18 13.60
N PRO A 161 13.75 -10.35 14.59
CA PRO A 161 14.47 -9.13 14.98
C PRO A 161 15.98 -9.30 15.22
N SER A 162 16.43 -10.53 15.46
CA SER A 162 17.82 -10.91 15.76
C SER A 162 18.81 -10.92 14.57
N SER A 163 18.42 -10.52 13.34
CA SER A 163 19.33 -10.54 12.17
C SER A 163 19.22 -9.31 11.25
N ALA A 164 19.49 -8.12 11.80
CA ALA A 164 19.41 -6.85 11.05
C ALA A 164 20.29 -6.78 9.78
N VAL A 165 21.48 -7.42 9.80
CA VAL A 165 22.40 -7.46 8.65
C VAL A 165 21.80 -8.29 7.51
N ASN A 166 21.33 -9.51 7.80
CA ASN A 166 20.67 -10.38 6.82
C ASN A 166 19.43 -9.71 6.21
N ARG A 167 18.68 -8.93 7.01
CA ARG A 167 17.52 -8.17 6.52
C ARG A 167 17.91 -7.07 5.54
N ALA A 168 18.99 -6.32 5.81
CA ALA A 168 19.45 -5.26 4.93
C ALA A 168 19.93 -5.81 3.58
N GLU A 169 20.67 -6.91 3.60
CA GLU A 169 21.13 -7.60 2.38
C GLU A 169 19.94 -8.16 1.57
N LEU A 170 18.99 -8.83 2.22
CA LEU A 170 17.79 -9.33 1.58
C LEU A 170 16.95 -8.21 0.97
N ALA A 171 16.79 -7.08 1.69
CA ALA A 171 16.09 -5.91 1.18
C ALA A 171 16.77 -5.35 -0.08
N GLN A 172 18.10 -5.27 -0.11
CA GLN A 172 18.83 -4.78 -1.27
C GLN A 172 18.70 -5.71 -2.49
N GLN A 173 18.75 -7.03 -2.27
CA GLN A 173 18.52 -8.02 -3.33
C GLN A 173 17.10 -7.93 -3.88
N LEU A 174 16.09 -7.88 -2.99
CA LEU A 174 14.70 -7.72 -3.38
C LEU A 174 14.47 -6.43 -4.16
N ASP A 175 15.03 -5.30 -3.71
CA ASP A 175 14.90 -4.01 -4.39
C ASP A 175 15.44 -4.09 -5.84
N THR A 176 16.64 -4.65 -6.01
CA THR A 176 17.27 -4.83 -7.33
C THR A 176 16.38 -5.67 -8.27
N ILE A 177 15.79 -6.75 -7.77
CA ILE A 177 14.93 -7.62 -8.59
C ILE A 177 13.58 -6.94 -8.89
N LEU A 178 12.99 -6.26 -7.90
CA LEU A 178 11.74 -5.52 -8.06
C LEU A 178 11.88 -4.37 -9.06
N GLN A 179 13.05 -3.70 -9.12
CA GLN A 179 13.35 -2.69 -10.14
C GLN A 179 13.23 -3.24 -11.57
N GLY A 180 13.47 -4.54 -11.77
CA GLY A 180 13.25 -5.25 -13.04
C GLY A 180 11.78 -5.50 -13.40
N MET A 181 10.82 -5.22 -12.51
CA MET A 181 9.39 -5.17 -12.84
C MET A 181 9.05 -3.86 -13.58
N ASN A 182 7.91 -3.84 -14.28
CA ASN A 182 7.39 -2.59 -14.82
C ASN A 182 6.99 -1.65 -13.66
N GLU A 183 7.27 -0.35 -13.79
CA GLU A 183 6.95 0.66 -12.77
C GLU A 183 5.47 0.67 -12.39
N ILE A 184 4.57 0.62 -13.37
CA ILE A 184 3.13 0.60 -13.12
C ILE A 184 2.73 -0.69 -12.41
N ASP A 185 3.37 -1.83 -12.70
CA ASP A 185 3.08 -3.10 -12.02
C ASP A 185 3.50 -3.05 -10.54
N ARG A 186 4.67 -2.47 -10.23
CA ARG A 186 5.08 -2.20 -8.83
C ARG A 186 4.12 -1.27 -8.14
N GLU A 187 3.72 -0.20 -8.80
CA GLU A 187 2.85 0.81 -8.22
C GLU A 187 1.44 0.26 -7.96
N VAL A 188 0.88 -0.53 -8.89
CA VAL A 188 -0.39 -1.23 -8.66
C VAL A 188 -0.29 -2.17 -7.45
N LEU A 189 0.82 -2.88 -7.27
CA LEU A 189 1.03 -3.73 -6.09
C LEU A 189 1.10 -2.92 -4.80
N ALA A 190 1.85 -1.81 -4.81
CA ALA A 190 1.96 -0.88 -3.69
C ALA A 190 0.58 -0.38 -3.25
N LEU A 191 -0.19 0.16 -4.20
CA LEU A 191 -1.53 0.71 -3.94
C LEU A 191 -2.49 -0.36 -3.41
N ARG A 192 -2.50 -1.56 -3.99
CA ARG A 192 -3.49 -2.60 -3.64
C ARG A 192 -3.14 -3.40 -2.40
N HIS A 193 -1.87 -3.75 -2.24
CA HIS A 193 -1.45 -4.69 -1.19
C HIS A 193 -0.94 -3.99 0.07
N PHE A 194 -0.22 -2.88 -0.09
CA PHE A 194 0.41 -2.20 1.05
C PHE A 194 -0.39 -0.99 1.53
N GLU A 195 -1.01 -0.24 0.63
CA GLU A 195 -1.89 0.88 0.98
C GLU A 195 -3.37 0.49 1.09
N GLU A 196 -3.73 -0.72 0.65
CA GLU A 196 -5.10 -1.26 0.66
C GLU A 196 -6.13 -0.35 -0.06
N LEU A 197 -5.77 0.18 -1.22
CA LEU A 197 -6.72 0.85 -2.10
C LEU A 197 -7.64 -0.16 -2.80
N SER A 198 -8.85 0.28 -3.12
CA SER A 198 -9.76 -0.46 -3.98
C SER A 198 -9.30 -0.44 -5.45
N ASN A 199 -9.95 -1.26 -6.29
CA ASN A 199 -9.75 -1.20 -7.75
C ASN A 199 -10.07 0.20 -8.31
N SER A 200 -11.17 0.80 -7.87
CA SER A 200 -11.64 2.10 -8.34
C SER A 200 -10.72 3.23 -7.90
N GLU A 201 -10.25 3.20 -6.66
CA GLU A 201 -9.27 4.17 -6.15
C GLU A 201 -7.93 4.03 -6.90
N THR A 202 -7.44 2.80 -7.07
CA THR A 202 -6.19 2.53 -7.81
C THR A 202 -6.26 3.01 -9.26
N ALA A 203 -7.39 2.76 -9.92
CA ALA A 203 -7.66 3.21 -11.27
C ALA A 203 -7.59 4.74 -11.40
N ARG A 204 -8.18 5.47 -10.43
CA ARG A 204 -8.09 6.93 -10.37
C ARG A 204 -6.66 7.43 -10.13
N VAL A 205 -5.93 6.81 -9.20
CA VAL A 205 -4.53 7.19 -8.90
C VAL A 205 -3.63 7.01 -10.12
N LEU A 206 -3.83 5.91 -10.86
CA LEU A 206 -2.99 5.57 -12.01
C LEU A 206 -3.55 6.04 -13.35
N ASN A 207 -4.64 6.80 -13.34
CA ASN A 207 -5.34 7.30 -14.52
C ASN A 207 -5.60 6.20 -15.58
N MET A 208 -6.21 5.10 -15.15
CA MET A 208 -6.60 3.98 -16.01
C MET A 208 -8.01 3.48 -15.68
N SER A 209 -8.54 2.53 -16.46
CA SER A 209 -9.84 1.91 -16.15
C SER A 209 -9.75 0.94 -14.98
N GLU A 210 -10.86 0.72 -14.28
CA GLU A 210 -10.91 -0.26 -13.17
C GLU A 210 -10.59 -1.68 -13.63
N GLN A 211 -11.02 -2.05 -14.83
CA GLN A 211 -10.71 -3.34 -15.45
C GLN A 211 -9.21 -3.47 -15.74
N ALA A 212 -8.58 -2.40 -16.24
CA ALA A 212 -7.14 -2.37 -16.47
C ALA A 212 -6.36 -2.49 -15.15
N ALA A 213 -6.78 -1.75 -14.10
CA ALA A 213 -6.16 -1.81 -12.78
C ALA A 213 -6.26 -3.22 -12.17
N SER A 214 -7.44 -3.84 -12.22
CA SER A 214 -7.68 -5.20 -11.70
C SER A 214 -6.85 -6.25 -12.42
N GLY A 215 -6.90 -6.27 -13.77
CA GLY A 215 -6.14 -7.23 -14.56
C GLY A 215 -4.63 -7.05 -14.41
N ARG A 216 -4.16 -5.81 -14.28
CA ARG A 216 -2.75 -5.50 -14.05
C ARG A 216 -2.29 -5.94 -12.66
N TYR A 217 -3.10 -5.72 -11.63
CA TYR A 217 -2.82 -6.20 -10.28
C TYR A 217 -2.60 -7.72 -10.24
N ILE A 218 -3.49 -8.50 -10.85
CA ILE A 218 -3.39 -9.97 -10.87
C ILE A 218 -2.07 -10.40 -11.55
N ARG A 219 -1.73 -9.81 -12.70
CA ARG A 219 -0.48 -10.12 -13.41
C ARG A 219 0.76 -9.71 -12.60
N ALA A 220 0.74 -8.52 -12.02
CA ALA A 220 1.82 -8.02 -11.19
C ALA A 220 2.04 -8.92 -9.96
N LEU A 221 0.96 -9.40 -9.33
CA LEU A 221 1.02 -10.30 -8.18
C LEU A 221 1.60 -11.67 -8.57
N GLY A 222 1.22 -12.21 -9.74
CA GLY A 222 1.82 -13.44 -10.27
C GLY A 222 3.33 -13.29 -10.51
N ARG A 223 3.76 -12.16 -11.07
CA ARG A 223 5.19 -11.87 -11.29
C ARG A 223 5.95 -11.67 -9.97
N LEU A 224 5.35 -10.98 -9.01
CA LEU A 224 5.92 -10.83 -7.67
C LEU A 224 6.12 -12.21 -7.03
N LYS A 225 5.13 -13.11 -7.11
CA LYS A 225 5.26 -14.47 -6.58
C LYS A 225 6.46 -15.21 -7.18
N GLN A 226 6.64 -15.16 -8.50
CA GLN A 226 7.79 -15.77 -9.17
C GLN A 226 9.12 -15.17 -8.72
N ILE A 227 9.19 -13.85 -8.56
CA ILE A 227 10.38 -13.16 -8.03
C ILE A 227 10.72 -13.69 -6.64
N LEU A 228 9.72 -13.78 -5.77
CA LEU A 228 9.90 -14.24 -4.39
C LEU A 228 10.32 -15.71 -4.29
N GLU A 229 9.98 -16.55 -5.27
CA GLU A 229 10.43 -17.95 -5.35
C GLU A 229 11.91 -18.08 -5.74
N ILE A 230 12.46 -17.08 -6.45
CA ILE A 230 13.85 -17.10 -6.93
C ILE A 230 14.82 -16.59 -5.86
N VAL A 231 14.37 -15.73 -4.94
CA VAL A 231 15.24 -15.14 -3.91
C VAL A 231 15.66 -16.22 -2.90
N PRO A 232 16.96 -16.59 -2.85
CA PRO A 232 17.45 -17.59 -1.90
C PRO A 232 17.17 -17.16 -0.45
N GLY A 233 16.71 -18.09 0.38
CA GLY A 233 16.34 -17.81 1.78
C GLY A 233 14.93 -17.25 1.99
N PHE A 234 14.25 -16.74 0.95
CA PHE A 234 12.90 -16.15 1.11
C PHE A 234 11.84 -17.17 1.57
N LEU A 235 11.82 -18.36 0.97
CA LEU A 235 10.87 -19.43 1.32
C LEU A 235 11.34 -20.28 2.52
N ASP A 236 12.66 -20.49 2.63
CA ASP A 236 13.25 -21.29 3.71
C ASP A 236 13.09 -20.60 5.07
N ASP A 237 13.30 -19.28 5.14
CA ASP A 237 13.09 -18.51 6.38
C ASP A 237 11.62 -18.45 6.78
N LYS A 238 10.71 -18.39 5.81
CA LYS A 238 9.26 -18.43 6.06
C LYS A 238 8.83 -19.77 6.67
N GLN A 239 9.35 -20.88 6.16
CA GLN A 239 9.10 -22.21 6.71
C GLN A 239 9.73 -22.37 8.11
N ALA A 240 10.96 -21.88 8.30
CA ALA A 240 11.63 -21.89 9.60
C ALA A 240 10.90 -21.05 10.65
N ALA A 241 10.41 -19.86 10.28
CA ALA A 241 9.59 -19.01 11.14
C ALA A 241 8.26 -19.69 11.53
N ALA A 242 7.56 -20.27 10.55
CA ALA A 242 6.33 -21.02 10.80
C ALA A 242 6.56 -22.24 11.72
N ALA A 243 7.67 -22.96 11.55
CA ALA A 243 8.04 -24.10 12.39
C ALA A 243 8.43 -23.70 13.83
N ARG A 244 8.95 -22.48 14.04
CA ARG A 244 9.22 -21.92 15.37
C ARG A 244 7.93 -21.52 16.08
N LEU A 245 6.99 -20.89 15.38
CA LEU A 245 5.67 -20.53 15.89
C LEU A 245 4.86 -21.77 16.32
N ARG A 246 4.88 -22.84 15.52
CA ARG A 246 4.23 -24.13 15.87
C ARG A 246 4.82 -24.74 17.14
N ARG A 247 6.15 -24.79 17.26
CA ARG A 247 6.84 -25.29 18.47
C ARG A 247 6.60 -24.42 19.71
N GLY A 248 6.48 -23.11 19.57
CA GLY A 248 6.15 -22.20 20.67
C GLY A 248 4.71 -22.38 21.19
N ALA A 249 3.77 -22.68 20.30
CA ALA A 249 2.38 -22.96 20.66
C ALA A 249 2.23 -24.31 21.39
N GLU A 250 2.99 -25.34 20.99
CA GLU A 250 2.97 -26.68 21.62
C GLU A 250 3.67 -26.70 22.99
N GLY A 251 4.66 -25.84 23.23
CA GLY A 251 5.37 -25.72 24.51
C GLY A 251 4.61 -24.99 25.62
N SER A 252 3.44 -24.40 25.31
CA SER A 252 2.65 -23.58 26.24
C SER A 252 1.55 -24.36 26.97
N ASP A 253 1.27 -25.62 26.59
CA ASP A 253 0.16 -26.43 27.11
C ASP A 253 0.60 -27.52 28.10
N VAL A 254 1.86 -27.51 28.54
CA VAL A 254 2.41 -28.49 29.51
C VAL A 254 2.81 -27.80 30.81
N MET A 255 1.87 -27.12 31.46
CA MET A 255 1.99 -26.73 32.88
C MET A 255 0.61 -26.39 33.47
N ARG A 256 -0.22 -27.43 33.66
CA ARG A 256 -1.22 -27.40 34.74
C ARG A 256 -0.68 -28.24 35.90
N PRO A 257 -0.34 -27.64 37.05
CA PRO A 257 0.05 -28.42 38.22
C PRO A 257 -1.20 -29.09 38.78
N GLY A 258 -1.20 -30.43 38.79
CA GLY A 258 -2.13 -31.18 39.59
C GLY A 258 -1.78 -31.01 41.07
N ARG A 259 -2.74 -30.49 41.84
CA ARG A 259 -3.09 -30.92 43.20
C ARG A 259 -4.39 -30.23 43.62
#